data_AF-A0A2V8LJC7-F1
#
_entry.id   AF-A0A2V8LJC7-F1
#
_cell.length_a   1.000
_cell.length_b   1.000
_cell.length_c   1.000
_cell.angle_alpha   90.00
_cell.angle_beta   90.00
_cell.angle_gamma   90.00
#
_symmetry.space_group_name_H-M   'P 1'
#
loop_
_entity.id
_entity.type
_entity.pdbx_description
1 polymer ?
#
loop_
_entity_poly.entity_id
_entity_poly.type
_entity_poly.pdbx_seq_one_letter_code
_entity_poly.pdbx_strand_id
1 'polypeptide(L)'
;MVSGTQLDALAVFSHPDDAELTMAGTLLKLKSLGHRTGVLDMTRGEMGTRGTPEIRAKESLDAARVMGLDVRLNLGLPDGHISVNDEARSAMVRVLRAHRPKVLFTSHWDDPHPDHAATCRIVREAARLATMKRYDEEAGLDRRFGFRRGENERDSRACLAVLQR
;
A
#
# COMPACT_ATOMS: atom_id res chain seq x y z
N MET A 1 0.31 -7.61 -19.23
CA MET A 1 -0.37 -7.46 -17.93
C MET A 1 0.53 -8.05 -16.87
N VAL A 2 1.03 -7.25 -15.93
CA VAL A 2 1.86 -7.77 -14.84
C VAL A 2 0.93 -8.43 -13.83
N SER A 3 0.85 -9.76 -13.85
CA SER A 3 0.05 -10.56 -12.94
C SER A 3 0.72 -10.61 -11.57
N GLY A 4 0.34 -9.72 -10.65
CA GLY A 4 0.79 -9.75 -9.26
C GLY A 4 0.11 -10.84 -8.43
N THR A 5 0.75 -11.26 -7.33
CA THR A 5 0.12 -12.13 -6.33
C THR A 5 -1.09 -11.43 -5.73
N GLN A 6 -2.28 -12.03 -5.83
CA GLN A 6 -3.47 -11.50 -5.16
C GLN A 6 -3.29 -11.54 -3.63
N LEU A 7 -3.58 -10.41 -2.97
CA LEU A 7 -3.46 -10.23 -1.52
C LEU A 7 -4.84 -10.14 -0.85
N ASP A 8 -4.94 -10.61 0.39
CA ASP A 8 -6.10 -10.34 1.25
C ASP A 8 -5.94 -8.97 1.93
N ALA A 9 -4.73 -8.63 2.37
CA ALA A 9 -4.39 -7.35 2.97
C ALA A 9 -3.10 -6.77 2.41
N LEU A 10 -3.10 -5.46 2.14
CA LEU A 10 -1.91 -4.70 1.77
C LEU A 10 -1.78 -3.49 2.71
N ALA A 11 -0.66 -3.42 3.41
CA ALA A 11 -0.26 -2.28 4.22
C ALA A 11 0.61 -1.33 3.39
N VAL A 12 0.22 -0.05 3.31
CA VAL A 12 0.90 0.98 2.51
C VAL A 12 1.36 2.10 3.41
N PHE A 13 2.67 2.25 3.57
CA PHE A 13 3.28 3.24 4.44
C PHE A 13 4.42 4.00 3.77
N SER A 14 4.83 5.12 4.35
CA SER A 14 5.75 6.06 3.71
C SER A 14 7.16 5.50 3.61
N HIS A 15 7.66 4.89 4.69
CA HIS A 15 9.05 4.46 4.81
C HIS A 15 9.16 3.00 5.27
N PRO A 16 10.27 2.31 4.95
CA PRO A 16 10.49 0.96 5.44
C PRO A 16 10.78 0.98 6.95
N ASP A 17 9.90 0.35 7.73
CA ASP A 17 9.79 0.22 9.20
C ASP A 17 8.46 0.74 9.77
N ASP A 18 7.75 1.61 9.04
CA ASP A 18 6.45 2.15 9.47
C ASP A 18 5.40 1.05 9.68
N ALA A 19 5.32 0.08 8.75
CA ALA A 19 4.37 -1.03 8.82
C ALA A 19 4.69 -1.95 10.01
N GLU A 20 5.97 -2.20 10.24
CA GLU A 20 6.49 -2.99 11.35
C GLU A 20 6.12 -2.34 12.68
N LEU A 21 6.41 -1.05 12.82
CA LEU A 21 6.18 -0.29 14.05
C LEU A 21 4.71 -0.14 14.40
N THR A 22 3.85 0.06 13.40
CA THR A 22 2.44 0.38 13.62
C THR A 22 1.55 -0.84 13.67
N MET A 23 1.87 -1.91 12.93
CA MET A 23 0.93 -3.01 12.73
C MET A 23 1.52 -4.39 12.45
N ALA A 24 2.79 -4.64 12.81
CA ALA A 24 3.38 -5.98 12.68
C ALA A 24 2.50 -7.05 13.33
N GLY A 25 1.97 -6.79 14.53
CA GLY A 25 1.08 -7.72 15.23
C GLY A 25 -0.18 -8.09 14.43
N THR A 26 -0.81 -7.10 13.78
CA THR A 26 -1.98 -7.33 12.91
C THR A 26 -1.61 -8.15 11.68
N LEU A 27 -0.49 -7.82 11.01
CA LEU A 27 -0.05 -8.55 9.81
C LEU A 27 0.34 -10.00 10.16
N LEU A 28 1.07 -10.21 11.26
CA LEU A 28 1.37 -11.55 11.79
C LEU A 28 0.11 -12.32 12.12
N LYS A 29 -0.88 -11.67 12.76
CA LYS A 29 -2.16 -12.31 13.06
C LYS A 29 -2.90 -12.72 11.80
N LEU A 30 -3.00 -11.84 10.80
CA LEU A 30 -3.61 -12.15 9.51
C LEU A 30 -2.90 -13.33 8.83
N LYS A 31 -1.56 -13.33 8.84
CA LYS A 31 -0.77 -14.43 8.30
C LYS A 31 -1.05 -15.75 9.02
N SER A 32 -1.15 -15.74 10.35
CA SER A 32 -1.47 -16.93 11.15
C SER A 32 -2.87 -17.51 10.85
N LEU A 33 -3.78 -16.68 10.33
CA LEU A 33 -5.12 -17.08 9.89
C LEU A 33 -5.14 -17.56 8.42
N GLY A 34 -3.98 -17.63 7.76
CA GLY A 34 -3.86 -18.09 6.37
C GLY A 34 -4.11 -17.01 5.31
N HIS A 35 -4.19 -15.73 5.70
CA HIS A 35 -4.35 -14.63 4.76
C HIS A 35 -3.06 -14.29 4.04
N ARG A 36 -3.18 -13.91 2.76
CA ARG A 36 -2.06 -13.35 1.99
C ARG A 36 -1.87 -11.89 2.35
N THR A 37 -0.69 -11.55 2.83
CA THR A 37 -0.37 -10.20 3.34
C THR A 37 0.80 -9.61 2.56
N GLY A 38 0.76 -8.30 2.34
CA GLY A 38 1.88 -7.58 1.77
C GLY A 38 2.08 -6.22 2.41
N VAL A 39 3.28 -5.68 2.23
CA VAL A 39 3.65 -4.31 2.60
C VAL A 39 4.16 -3.59 1.36
N LEU A 40 3.79 -2.34 1.19
CA LEU A 40 4.36 -1.41 0.23
C LEU A 40 4.91 -0.20 0.98
N ASP A 41 6.18 0.10 0.74
CA ASP A 41 6.80 1.35 1.17
C ASP A 41 6.76 2.36 0.01
N MET A 42 6.34 3.60 0.27
CA MET A 42 6.27 4.63 -0.77
C MET A 42 7.68 5.09 -1.19
N THR A 43 8.61 5.16 -0.25
CA THR A 43 9.99 5.64 -0.40
C THR A 43 10.98 4.58 0.06
N ARG A 44 12.29 4.83 -0.07
CA ARG A 44 13.33 3.95 0.50
C ARG A 44 13.78 4.39 1.89
N GLY A 45 13.21 5.46 2.44
CA GLY A 45 13.61 6.02 3.73
C GLY A 45 15.05 6.59 3.71
N GLU A 46 15.52 7.07 2.56
CA GLU A 46 16.90 7.49 2.35
C GLU A 46 17.31 8.76 3.14
N MET A 47 16.38 9.61 3.57
CA MET A 47 16.67 10.78 4.41
C MET A 47 16.73 10.42 5.90
N GLY A 48 15.95 9.42 6.34
CA GLY A 48 15.91 8.97 7.74
C GLY A 48 16.91 7.86 8.09
N THR A 49 17.47 7.18 7.09
CA THR A 49 18.37 6.02 7.29
C THR A 49 19.73 6.46 7.85
N ARG A 50 20.15 5.82 8.96
CA ARG A 50 21.48 6.01 9.57
C ARG A 50 22.57 5.08 9.00
N GLY A 51 22.16 4.05 8.27
CA GLY A 51 23.03 3.11 7.57
C GLY A 51 23.21 3.48 6.09
N THR A 52 23.48 2.48 5.25
CA THR A 52 23.47 2.65 3.80
C THR A 52 22.12 2.22 3.20
N PRO A 53 21.79 2.66 1.97
CA PRO A 53 20.60 2.18 1.27
C PRO A 53 20.52 0.64 1.16
N GLU A 54 21.67 -0.02 0.99
CA GLU A 54 21.77 -1.48 0.92
C GLU A 54 21.44 -2.14 2.26
N ILE A 55 21.91 -1.55 3.37
CA ILE A 55 21.58 -2.02 4.71
C ILE A 55 20.08 -1.88 4.94
N ARG A 56 19.49 -0.71 4.67
CA ARG A 56 18.04 -0.48 4.84
C ARG A 56 17.20 -1.44 3.99
N ALA A 57 17.60 -1.66 2.73
CA ALA A 57 16.93 -2.62 1.87
C ALA A 57 17.01 -4.05 2.42
N LYS A 58 18.18 -4.45 2.94
CA LYS A 58 18.36 -5.76 3.58
C LYS A 58 17.50 -5.90 4.84
N GLU A 59 17.48 -4.90 5.71
CA GLU A 59 16.65 -4.88 6.93
C GLU A 59 15.16 -5.05 6.59
N SER A 60 14.69 -4.33 5.56
CA SER A 60 13.30 -4.41 5.09
C SER A 60 12.93 -5.80 4.56
N LEU A 61 13.85 -6.44 3.83
CA LEU A 61 13.67 -7.82 3.35
C LEU A 61 13.71 -8.83 4.49
N ASP A 62 14.60 -8.65 5.47
CA ASP A 62 14.71 -9.52 6.64
C ASP A 62 13.44 -9.41 7.50
N ALA A 63 12.92 -8.20 7.73
CA ALA A 63 11.64 -7.96 8.41
C ALA A 63 10.46 -8.64 7.68
N ALA A 64 10.40 -8.52 6.34
CA ALA A 64 9.38 -9.19 5.55
C ALA A 64 9.42 -10.72 5.71
N ARG A 65 10.62 -11.33 5.80
CA ARG A 65 10.78 -12.77 6.07
C ARG A 65 10.30 -13.14 7.47
N VAL A 66 10.67 -12.36 8.50
CA VAL A 66 10.23 -12.58 9.89
C VAL A 66 8.71 -12.51 10.00
N MET A 67 8.08 -11.56 9.32
CA MET A 67 6.62 -11.39 9.31
C MET A 67 5.88 -12.40 8.41
N GLY A 68 6.61 -13.14 7.56
CA GLY A 68 6.04 -14.07 6.60
C GLY A 68 5.23 -13.40 5.49
N LEU A 69 5.57 -12.16 5.11
CA LEU A 69 4.86 -11.42 4.06
C LEU A 69 4.94 -12.18 2.72
N ASP A 70 3.85 -12.18 1.96
CA ASP A 70 3.81 -12.77 0.62
C ASP A 70 4.42 -11.84 -0.42
N VAL A 71 4.38 -10.52 -0.17
CA VAL A 71 4.94 -9.49 -1.05
C VAL A 71 5.45 -8.31 -0.21
N ARG A 72 6.67 -7.84 -0.48
CA ARG A 72 7.19 -6.53 -0.05
C ARG A 72 7.51 -5.71 -1.30
N LEU A 73 6.94 -4.51 -1.41
CA LEU A 73 7.07 -3.61 -2.55
C LEU A 73 7.67 -2.28 -2.13
N ASN A 74 8.24 -1.56 -3.09
CA ASN A 74 8.71 -0.20 -2.90
C ASN A 74 8.38 0.63 -4.15
N LEU A 75 7.76 1.80 -4.00
CA LEU A 75 7.47 2.69 -5.15
C LEU A 75 8.66 3.58 -5.53
N GLY A 76 9.63 3.76 -4.64
CA GLY A 76 10.81 4.57 -4.89
C GLY A 76 10.52 6.06 -5.08
N LEU A 77 9.44 6.56 -4.49
CA LEU A 77 9.21 8.00 -4.40
C LEU A 77 10.32 8.63 -3.54
N PRO A 78 10.67 9.91 -3.79
CA PRO A 78 11.68 10.59 -2.99
C PRO A 78 11.21 10.79 -1.55
N ASP A 79 12.01 10.31 -0.60
CA ASP A 79 11.80 10.49 0.84
C ASP A 79 11.79 11.98 1.22
N GLY A 80 10.92 12.37 2.14
CA GLY A 80 10.65 13.76 2.53
C GLY A 80 9.89 14.60 1.49
N HIS A 81 9.54 14.00 0.35
CA HIS A 81 8.98 14.71 -0.81
C HIS A 81 7.76 14.01 -1.42
N ILE A 82 7.04 13.20 -0.64
CA ILE A 82 5.83 12.53 -1.13
C ILE A 82 4.76 13.58 -1.44
N SER A 83 4.46 13.73 -2.73
CA SER A 83 3.49 14.71 -3.22
C SER A 83 2.26 14.03 -3.80
N VAL A 84 1.07 14.57 -3.49
CA VAL A 84 -0.20 14.07 -4.04
C VAL A 84 -0.35 14.57 -5.48
N ASN A 85 0.24 13.84 -6.42
CA ASN A 85 0.24 14.15 -7.85
C ASN A 85 -0.24 12.95 -8.69
N ASP A 86 -0.34 13.14 -10.01
CA ASP A 86 -0.87 12.10 -10.89
C ASP A 86 0.07 10.90 -11.05
N GLU A 87 1.38 11.14 -11.00
CA GLU A 87 2.41 10.09 -11.07
C GLU A 87 2.30 9.14 -9.89
N ALA A 88 2.25 9.66 -8.66
CA ALA A 88 2.11 8.87 -7.44
C ALA A 88 0.78 8.10 -7.40
N ARG A 89 -0.32 8.73 -7.84
CA ARG A 89 -1.62 8.07 -7.94
C ARG A 89 -1.63 6.96 -8.98
N SER A 90 -1.06 7.18 -10.16
CA SER A 90 -0.96 6.17 -11.22
C SER A 90 -0.10 5.00 -10.78
N ALA A 91 1.05 5.26 -10.15
CA ALA A 91 1.91 4.23 -9.58
C ALA A 91 1.17 3.37 -8.55
N MET A 92 0.43 4.01 -7.62
CA MET A 92 -0.36 3.30 -6.63
C MET A 92 -1.53 2.52 -7.26
N VAL A 93 -2.22 3.09 -8.25
CA VAL A 93 -3.30 2.42 -9.01
C VAL A 93 -2.79 1.15 -9.67
N ARG A 94 -1.60 1.19 -10.28
CA ARG A 94 -0.96 0.00 -10.89
C ARG A 94 -0.75 -1.11 -9.87
N VAL A 95 -0.25 -0.78 -8.67
CA VAL A 95 -0.09 -1.75 -7.58
C VAL A 95 -1.44 -2.34 -7.16
N LEU A 96 -2.45 -1.48 -6.93
CA LEU A 96 -3.77 -1.93 -6.49
C LEU A 96 -4.43 -2.85 -7.53
N ARG A 97 -4.25 -2.58 -8.81
CA ARG A 97 -4.75 -3.42 -9.90
C ARG A 97 -3.98 -4.72 -10.05
N ALA A 98 -2.67 -4.72 -9.82
CA ALA A 98 -1.83 -5.91 -9.89
C ALA A 98 -2.08 -6.89 -8.72
N HIS A 99 -2.28 -6.37 -7.50
CA HIS A 99 -2.37 -7.20 -6.28
C HIS A 99 -3.78 -7.35 -5.70
N ARG A 100 -4.72 -6.50 -6.12
CA ARG A 100 -6.16 -6.60 -5.80
C ARG A 100 -6.45 -6.88 -4.31
N PRO A 101 -5.86 -6.12 -3.37
CA PRO A 101 -6.06 -6.34 -1.95
C PRO A 101 -7.53 -6.14 -1.57
N LYS A 102 -8.04 -6.96 -0.64
CA LYS A 102 -9.41 -6.79 -0.09
C LYS A 102 -9.45 -5.70 0.98
N VAL A 103 -8.38 -5.59 1.76
CA VAL A 103 -8.22 -4.59 2.82
C VAL A 103 -6.94 -3.79 2.57
N LEU A 104 -7.04 -2.47 2.74
CA LEU A 104 -5.90 -1.56 2.71
C LEU A 104 -5.67 -0.97 4.10
N PHE A 105 -4.42 -1.00 4.55
CA PHE A 105 -3.97 -0.26 5.72
C PHE A 105 -3.04 0.86 5.27
N THR A 106 -3.13 2.01 5.92
CA THR A 106 -2.21 3.13 5.68
C THR A 106 -2.15 4.06 6.89
N SER A 107 -1.24 5.03 6.85
CA SER A 107 -1.07 6.05 7.88
C SER A 107 -2.36 6.83 8.15
N HIS A 108 -2.45 7.42 9.34
CA HIS A 108 -3.53 8.34 9.66
C HIS A 108 -3.42 9.63 8.83
N TRP A 109 -4.55 10.23 8.46
CA TRP A 109 -4.56 11.45 7.64
C TRP A 109 -4.06 12.69 8.39
N ASP A 110 -4.14 12.68 9.72
CA ASP A 110 -3.68 13.72 10.63
C ASP A 110 -2.45 13.22 11.41
N ASP A 111 -1.41 12.86 10.66
CA ASP A 111 -0.11 12.47 11.20
C ASP A 111 0.84 13.69 11.10
N PRO A 112 1.63 14.00 12.15
CA PRO A 112 2.56 15.14 12.12
C PRO A 112 3.66 15.00 11.07
N HIS A 113 3.96 13.78 10.60
CA HIS A 113 4.90 13.56 9.51
C HIS A 113 4.21 13.84 8.16
N PRO A 114 4.68 14.81 7.36
CA PRO A 114 4.01 15.21 6.12
C PRO A 114 3.87 14.06 5.11
N ASP A 115 4.91 13.23 4.98
CA ASP A 115 4.86 12.06 4.09
C ASP A 115 3.78 11.04 4.49
N HIS A 116 3.49 10.87 5.79
CA HIS A 116 2.44 9.97 6.27
C HIS A 116 1.06 10.47 5.83
N ALA A 117 0.80 11.76 6.05
CA ALA A 117 -0.45 12.40 5.62
C ALA A 117 -0.63 12.35 4.09
N ALA A 118 0.45 12.62 3.34
CA ALA A 118 0.45 12.53 1.88
C ALA A 118 0.22 11.09 1.40
N THR A 119 0.85 10.10 2.03
CA THR A 119 0.66 8.68 1.74
C THR A 119 -0.78 8.25 1.95
N CYS A 120 -1.39 8.60 3.09
CA CYS A 120 -2.80 8.33 3.35
C CYS A 120 -3.69 8.88 2.24
N ARG A 121 -3.42 10.12 1.80
CA ARG A 121 -4.20 10.77 0.75
C ARG A 121 -4.02 10.10 -0.61
N ILE A 122 -2.80 9.74 -1.00
CA ILE A 122 -2.50 9.00 -2.24
C ILE A 122 -3.22 7.65 -2.24
N VAL A 123 -3.11 6.88 -1.15
CA VAL A 123 -3.76 5.56 -1.04
C VAL A 123 -5.28 5.68 -1.18
N ARG A 124 -5.90 6.67 -0.53
CA ARG A 124 -7.35 6.90 -0.61
C ARG A 124 -7.79 7.30 -2.02
N GLU A 125 -7.08 8.23 -2.65
CA GLU A 125 -7.38 8.68 -4.03
C GLU A 125 -7.17 7.53 -5.03
N ALA A 126 -6.06 6.79 -4.92
CA ALA A 126 -5.74 5.65 -5.77
C ALA A 126 -6.75 4.51 -5.63
N ALA A 127 -7.23 4.20 -4.42
CA ALA A 127 -8.27 3.18 -4.22
C ALA A 127 -9.55 3.52 -5.00
N ARG A 128 -9.95 4.80 -5.03
CA ARG A 128 -11.09 5.25 -5.83
C ARG A 128 -10.80 5.19 -7.33
N LEU A 129 -9.63 5.65 -7.77
CA LEU A 129 -9.23 5.69 -9.18
C LEU A 129 -8.97 4.31 -9.78
N ALA A 130 -8.50 3.35 -8.98
CA ALA A 130 -8.25 1.98 -9.42
C ALA A 130 -9.50 1.29 -9.98
N THR A 131 -10.69 1.72 -9.54
CA THR A 131 -12.00 1.23 -10.04
C THR A 131 -12.44 1.88 -11.36
N MET A 132 -11.80 2.98 -11.78
CA MET A 132 -12.17 3.73 -12.98
C MET A 132 -11.42 3.20 -14.21
N LYS A 133 -12.14 2.58 -15.15
CA LYS A 133 -11.54 1.94 -16.34
C LYS A 133 -10.65 2.86 -17.18
N ARG A 134 -11.02 4.14 -17.28
CA ARG A 134 -10.33 5.13 -18.13
C ARG A 134 -9.13 5.79 -17.46
N TYR A 135 -8.91 5.54 -16.17
CA TYR A 135 -7.71 6.05 -15.48
C TYR A 135 -6.57 5.05 -15.69
N ASP A 136 -5.44 5.52 -16.22
CA ASP A 136 -4.25 4.70 -16.52
C ASP A 136 -4.63 3.41 -17.29
N GLU A 137 -5.18 3.58 -18.50
CA GLU A 137 -5.76 2.48 -19.28
C GLU A 137 -4.74 1.38 -19.62
N GLU A 138 -3.48 1.76 -19.78
CA GLU A 138 -2.36 0.84 -20.02
C GLU A 138 -2.16 -0.16 -18.89
N ALA A 139 -2.44 0.24 -17.65
CA ALA A 139 -2.42 -0.66 -16.50
C ALA A 139 -3.57 -1.68 -16.54
N GLY A 140 -4.61 -1.42 -17.33
CA GLY A 140 -5.80 -2.27 -17.49
C GLY A 140 -6.69 -2.33 -16.24
N LEU A 141 -7.91 -2.86 -16.40
CA LEU A 141 -8.70 -3.38 -15.27
C LEU A 141 -8.72 -4.90 -15.39
N ASP A 142 -8.27 -5.63 -14.36
CA ASP A 142 -8.66 -7.04 -14.29
C ASP A 142 -10.18 -7.07 -14.05
N ARG A 143 -10.92 -7.72 -14.95
CA ARG A 143 -12.40 -7.73 -15.07
C ARG A 143 -13.14 -8.35 -13.87
N ARG A 144 -12.43 -8.61 -12.78
CA ARG A 144 -12.91 -9.29 -11.57
C ARG A 144 -12.88 -8.40 -10.32
N PHE A 145 -12.67 -7.08 -10.44
CA PHE A 145 -13.05 -6.14 -9.38
C PHE A 145 -14.58 -6.25 -9.22
N GLY A 146 -15.00 -7.08 -8.27
CA GLY A 146 -16.39 -7.40 -8.00
C GLY A 146 -17.08 -6.22 -7.32
N PHE A 147 -17.43 -5.21 -8.12
CA PHE A 147 -18.55 -4.33 -7.79
C PHE A 147 -19.72 -4.84 -8.61
N ARG A 148 -20.64 -5.58 -7.99
CA ARG A 148 -21.88 -5.97 -8.66
C ARG A 148 -22.64 -4.68 -8.97
N ARG A 149 -22.91 -4.44 -10.26
CA ARG A 149 -23.75 -3.33 -10.72
C ARG A 149 -25.12 -3.48 -10.03
N GLY A 150 -25.43 -2.65 -9.04
CA GLY A 150 -26.72 -2.65 -8.35
C GLY A 150 -26.68 -2.53 -6.82
N GLU A 151 -25.51 -2.63 -6.18
CA GLU A 151 -25.38 -2.37 -4.74
C GLU A 151 -25.03 -0.89 -4.54
N ASN A 152 -25.89 -0.17 -3.80
CA ASN A 152 -25.95 1.28 -3.65
C ASN A 152 -24.59 1.98 -3.42
N GLU A 153 -24.50 3.27 -3.79
CA GLU A 153 -23.36 4.21 -3.64
C GLU A 153 -22.70 4.25 -2.24
N ARG A 154 -23.23 3.56 -1.23
CA ARG A 154 -22.65 3.43 0.11
C ARG A 154 -21.56 2.35 0.22
N ASP A 155 -21.41 1.48 -0.77
CA ASP A 155 -20.53 0.29 -0.71
C ASP A 155 -19.19 0.46 -1.44
N SER A 156 -18.84 1.68 -1.87
CA SER A 156 -17.55 2.01 -2.53
C SER A 156 -16.32 1.90 -1.59
N ARG A 157 -16.48 1.23 -0.44
CA ARG A 157 -15.46 1.00 0.55
C ARG A 157 -14.57 -0.16 0.09
N ALA A 158 -13.51 0.14 -0.65
CA ALA A 158 -12.24 -0.46 -0.26
C ALA A 158 -12.12 -0.18 1.25
N CYS A 159 -12.17 -1.22 2.09
CA CYS A 159 -12.16 -1.03 3.53
C CYS A 159 -10.77 -0.50 3.89
N LEU A 160 -10.62 0.82 3.83
CA LEU A 160 -9.43 1.54 4.25
C LEU A 160 -9.48 1.53 5.77
N ALA A 161 -8.79 0.57 6.37
CA ALA A 161 -8.60 0.55 7.80
C ALA A 161 -7.46 1.52 8.12
N VAL A 162 -7.84 2.73 8.52
CA VAL A 162 -6.88 3.71 9.04
C VAL A 162 -6.58 3.33 10.48
N LEU A 163 -5.30 3.15 10.79
CA LEU A 163 -4.86 2.86 12.14
C LEU A 163 -4.81 4.16 12.95
N GLN A 164 -5.62 4.22 14.01
CA GLN A 164 -5.59 5.30 14.99
C GLN A 164 -4.69 4.87 16.15
N ARG A 165 -3.80 5.76 16.61
CA ARG A 165 -3.10 5.59 17.88
C ARG A 165 -3.99 6.01 19.04
#